data_AF-A0A418BU32-F1
#
_entry.id   AF-A0A418BU32-F1
#
_cell.length_a   1.000
_cell.length_b   1.000
_cell.length_c   1.000
_cell.angle_alpha   90.00
_cell.angle_beta   90.00
_cell.angle_gamma   90.00
#
_symmetry.space_group_name_H-M   'P 1'
#
loop_
_entity.id
_entity.type
_entity.pdbx_description
1 polymer ?
#
loop_
_entity_poly.entity_id
_entity_poly.type
_entity_poly.pdbx_seq_one_letter_code
_entity_poly.pdbx_strand_id
1 'polypeptide(L)'
;MQQYLAKLTSTIVTTGSPLFASHDALAFRLFWVLNHLLAATPQDSVAFYTAYEAMQNLATAACNVDIEVGLYRKHLSQLIAAIRPKPDAPVWSKTSSSRVLFDSLCRRGGRATADQMHVVVPIVLAHLAPSNEPDVRLSFLALLETLLGNDLMAQVGIPLIHMLYHEILKRLDDSNDLVRKAACATYITFLRAAPRSHFRGTIIEYSMDALFVHLDDSDPDVQVERTCSLYCGFHDPIHVFQTS
;
A
#
# COMPACT_ATOMS: atom_id res chain seq x y z
N MET A 1 12.86 12.21 22.61
CA MET A 1 11.62 12.98 22.31
C MET A 1 10.43 12.07 22.01
N GLN A 2 10.50 11.17 21.03
CA GLN A 2 9.35 10.31 20.64
C GLN A 2 8.80 9.43 21.76
N GLN A 3 9.66 8.86 22.61
CA GLN A 3 9.23 8.07 23.78
C GLN A 3 8.42 8.91 24.79
N TYR A 4 8.80 10.18 24.99
CA TYR A 4 8.04 11.10 25.84
C TYR A 4 6.66 11.39 25.25
N LEU A 5 6.58 11.65 23.94
CA LEU A 5 5.31 11.88 23.26
C LEU A 5 4.40 10.64 23.28
N ALA A 6 4.96 9.44 23.08
CA ALA A 6 4.21 8.19 23.19
C ALA A 6 3.66 7.98 24.60
N LYS A 7 4.48 8.19 25.64
CA LYS A 7 4.04 8.08 27.03
C LYS A 7 2.98 9.13 27.39
N LEU A 8 3.16 10.38 26.97
CA LEU A 8 2.18 11.44 27.18
C LEU A 8 0.84 11.11 26.51
N THR A 9 0.88 10.67 25.25
CA THR A 9 -0.34 10.30 24.49
C THR A 9 -1.04 9.09 25.13
N SER A 10 -0.27 8.09 25.57
CA SER A 10 -0.79 6.93 26.32
C SER A 10 -1.48 7.34 27.62
N THR A 11 -0.88 8.26 28.39
CA THR A 11 -1.52 8.81 29.60
C THR A 11 -2.83 9.52 29.26
N ILE A 12 -2.88 10.32 28.18
CA ILE A 12 -4.11 11.00 27.74
C ILE A 12 -5.20 9.98 27.38
N VAL A 13 -4.85 8.91 26.66
CA VAL A 13 -5.80 7.83 26.33
C VAL A 13 -6.32 7.17 27.62
N THR A 14 -5.44 6.80 28.54
CA THR A 14 -5.84 6.13 29.78
C THR A 14 -6.73 7.01 30.66
N THR A 15 -6.33 8.27 30.90
CA THR A 15 -7.09 9.20 31.74
C THR A 15 -8.40 9.64 31.08
N GLY A 16 -8.42 9.79 29.76
CA GLY A 16 -9.59 10.21 28.99
C GLY A 16 -10.54 9.07 28.61
N SER A 17 -10.21 7.81 28.91
CA SER A 17 -10.94 6.61 28.47
C SER A 17 -12.47 6.70 28.62
N PRO A 18 -13.05 7.16 29.74
CA PRO A 18 -14.50 7.25 29.90
C PRO A 18 -15.21 8.20 28.91
N LEU A 19 -14.48 9.11 28.27
CA LEU A 19 -15.04 10.13 27.39
C LEU A 19 -15.18 9.67 25.93
N PHE A 20 -14.37 8.70 25.49
CA PHE A 20 -14.21 8.44 24.06
C PHE A 20 -15.41 7.76 23.41
N ALA A 21 -16.22 7.01 24.18
CA ALA A 21 -17.46 6.41 23.69
C ALA A 21 -18.50 7.47 23.24
N SER A 22 -18.46 8.68 23.82
CA SER A 22 -19.39 9.77 23.51
C SER A 22 -18.76 10.95 22.77
N HIS A 23 -17.43 10.98 22.63
CA HIS A 23 -16.68 12.10 22.02
C HIS A 23 -15.79 11.63 20.87
N ASP A 24 -16.42 11.27 19.75
CA ASP A 24 -15.73 10.73 18.57
C ASP A 24 -14.62 11.64 18.02
N ALA A 25 -14.83 12.96 18.03
CA ALA A 25 -13.83 13.91 17.57
C ALA A 25 -12.52 13.86 18.38
N LEU A 26 -12.58 13.53 19.68
CA LEU A 26 -11.39 13.35 20.51
C LEU A 26 -10.70 12.03 20.18
N ALA A 27 -11.47 10.96 20.01
CA ALA A 27 -10.95 9.67 19.59
C ALA A 27 -10.25 9.76 18.23
N PHE A 28 -10.85 10.45 17.25
CA PHE A 28 -10.24 10.71 15.95
C PHE A 28 -8.90 11.46 16.06
N ARG A 29 -8.83 12.52 16.87
CA ARG A 29 -7.58 13.28 17.06
C ARG A 29 -6.47 12.43 17.68
N LEU A 30 -6.81 11.59 18.66
CA LEU A 30 -5.83 10.68 19.27
C LEU A 30 -5.42 9.57 18.31
N PHE A 31 -6.36 8.99 17.56
CA PHE A 31 -6.08 8.04 16.49
C PHE A 31 -5.10 8.62 15.46
N TRP A 32 -5.28 9.88 15.09
CA TRP A 32 -4.35 10.60 14.20
C TRP A 32 -2.96 10.71 14.85
N VAL A 33 -2.86 11.26 16.06
CA VAL A 33 -1.57 11.46 16.76
C VAL A 33 -0.83 10.14 16.94
N LEU A 34 -1.53 9.09 17.35
CA LEU A 34 -0.94 7.76 17.54
C LEU A 34 -0.45 7.18 16.21
N ASN A 35 -1.16 7.36 15.10
CA ASN A 35 -0.66 6.93 13.79
C ASN A 35 0.57 7.71 13.33
N HIS A 36 0.67 9.01 13.62
CA HIS A 36 1.90 9.75 13.40
C HIS A 36 3.06 9.21 14.23
N LEU A 37 2.83 8.88 15.51
CA LEU A 37 3.86 8.29 16.36
C LEU A 37 4.30 6.92 15.83
N LEU A 38 3.36 6.05 15.47
CA LEU A 38 3.66 4.75 14.88
C LEU A 38 4.38 4.85 13.53
N ALA A 39 4.12 5.90 12.75
CA ALA A 39 4.82 6.15 11.48
C ALA A 39 6.23 6.73 11.68
N ALA A 40 6.45 7.48 12.75
CA ALA A 40 7.71 8.16 13.02
C ALA A 40 8.68 7.34 13.89
N THR A 41 8.24 6.23 14.48
CA THR A 41 9.04 5.41 15.42
C THR A 41 9.42 4.06 14.81
N PRO A 42 10.65 3.56 15.05
CA PRO A 42 11.03 2.19 14.65
C PRO A 42 10.14 1.15 15.34
N GLN A 43 9.76 0.10 14.63
CA GLN A 43 8.81 -0.92 15.11
C GLN A 43 9.28 -1.68 16.36
N ASP A 44 10.59 -1.79 16.56
CA ASP A 44 11.24 -2.42 17.70
C ASP A 44 11.45 -1.46 18.90
N SER A 45 11.10 -0.19 18.74
CA SER A 45 11.32 0.81 19.79
C SER A 45 10.24 0.78 20.88
N VAL A 46 10.64 1.12 22.11
CA VAL A 46 9.71 1.29 23.24
C VAL A 46 8.60 2.30 22.91
N ALA A 47 8.92 3.35 22.15
CA ALA A 47 7.95 4.36 21.75
C ALA A 47 6.86 3.78 20.83
N PHE A 48 7.23 2.89 19.91
CA PHE A 48 6.29 2.21 19.03
C PHE A 48 5.34 1.31 19.81
N TYR A 49 5.87 0.43 20.67
CA TYR A 49 5.03 -0.45 21.51
C TYR A 49 4.08 0.36 22.40
N THR A 50 4.57 1.44 23.02
CA THR A 50 3.75 2.34 23.85
C THR A 50 2.62 2.99 23.05
N ALA A 51 2.91 3.47 21.83
CA ALA A 51 1.89 4.06 20.96
C ALA A 51 0.89 3.02 20.45
N TYR A 52 1.35 1.80 20.18
CA TYR A 52 0.49 0.71 19.71
C TYR A 52 -0.47 0.24 20.81
N GLU A 53 0.03 0.07 22.04
CA GLU A 53 -0.81 -0.24 23.21
C GLU A 53 -1.81 0.88 23.48
N ALA A 54 -1.40 2.15 23.41
CA ALA A 54 -2.32 3.28 23.52
C ALA A 54 -3.41 3.26 22.42
N MET A 55 -3.07 2.83 21.20
CA MET A 55 -4.06 2.66 20.13
C MET A 55 -5.08 1.55 20.44
N GLN A 56 -4.64 0.44 21.03
CA GLN A 56 -5.54 -0.63 21.49
C GLN A 56 -6.49 -0.13 22.59
N ASN A 57 -5.94 0.55 23.59
CA ASN A 57 -6.73 1.12 24.69
C ASN A 57 -7.75 2.14 24.19
N LEU A 58 -7.37 2.96 23.20
CA LEU A 58 -8.29 3.89 22.55
C LEU A 58 -9.41 3.17 21.79
N ALA A 59 -9.10 2.09 21.07
CA ALA A 59 -10.09 1.30 20.34
C ALA A 59 -11.11 0.66 21.28
N THR A 60 -10.63 0.07 22.39
CA THR A 60 -11.48 -0.48 23.45
C THR A 60 -12.37 0.61 24.06
N ALA A 61 -11.82 1.77 24.40
CA ALA A 61 -12.57 2.85 25.03
C ALA A 61 -13.60 3.53 24.10
N ALA A 62 -13.25 3.71 22.82
CA ALA A 62 -14.09 4.43 21.86
C ALA A 62 -15.12 3.55 21.15
N CYS A 63 -14.81 2.26 20.93
CA CYS A 63 -15.60 1.37 20.08
C CYS A 63 -15.87 -0.01 20.70
N ASN A 64 -15.21 -0.36 21.81
CA ASN A 64 -15.30 -1.67 22.47
C ASN A 64 -15.01 -2.86 21.52
N VAL A 65 -14.11 -2.64 20.56
CA VAL A 65 -13.63 -3.63 19.59
C VAL A 65 -12.14 -3.37 19.32
N ASP A 66 -11.50 -4.24 18.54
CA ASP A 66 -10.10 -4.07 18.15
C ASP A 66 -9.85 -2.84 17.26
N ILE A 67 -8.56 -2.53 17.05
CA ILE A 67 -8.13 -1.34 16.31
C ILE A 67 -8.63 -1.36 14.85
N GLU A 68 -8.65 -2.52 14.20
CA GLU A 68 -8.99 -2.63 12.79
C GLU A 68 -10.49 -2.40 12.59
N VAL A 69 -11.32 -3.16 13.30
CA VAL A 69 -12.78 -3.11 13.22
C VAL A 69 -13.33 -1.79 13.78
N GLY A 70 -12.68 -1.25 14.81
CA GLY A 70 -13.06 0.03 15.42
C GLY A 70 -12.44 1.21 14.70
N LEU A 71 -11.24 1.61 15.14
CA LEU A 71 -10.66 2.90 14.78
C LEU A 71 -10.32 3.01 13.29
N TYR A 72 -9.67 2.01 12.69
CA TYR A 72 -9.28 2.08 11.27
C TYR A 72 -10.52 2.12 10.37
N ARG A 73 -11.48 1.19 10.53
CA ARG A 73 -12.72 1.21 9.75
C ARG A 73 -13.50 2.52 9.88
N LYS A 74 -13.50 3.13 11.07
CA LYS A 74 -14.22 4.38 11.32
C LYS A 74 -13.53 5.63 10.77
N HIS A 75 -12.20 5.70 10.88
CA HIS A 75 -11.47 6.96 10.71
C HIS A 75 -10.45 7.00 9.58
N LEU A 76 -10.08 5.85 8.99
CA LEU A 76 -9.03 5.79 7.97
C LEU A 76 -9.36 6.66 6.74
N SER A 77 -10.60 6.62 6.26
CA SER A 77 -11.05 7.41 5.11
C SER A 77 -10.87 8.91 5.33
N GLN A 78 -11.30 9.40 6.49
CA GLN A 78 -11.17 10.81 6.89
C GLN A 78 -9.70 11.22 6.99
N LEU A 79 -8.86 10.36 7.57
CA LEU A 79 -7.43 10.65 7.75
C LEU A 79 -6.70 10.67 6.40
N ILE A 80 -6.92 9.68 5.53
CA ILE A 80 -6.36 9.66 4.16
C ILE A 80 -6.80 10.91 3.39
N ALA A 81 -8.09 11.27 3.45
CA ALA A 81 -8.61 12.45 2.78
C ALA A 81 -7.97 13.76 3.25
N ALA A 82 -7.53 13.80 4.52
CA ALA A 82 -6.91 14.98 5.09
C ALA A 82 -5.41 15.11 4.76
N ILE A 83 -4.70 13.99 4.55
CA ILE A 83 -3.26 14.03 4.24
C ILE A 83 -2.95 14.01 2.76
N ARG A 84 -3.84 13.47 1.90
CA ARG A 84 -3.60 13.29 0.46
C ARG A 84 -3.13 14.58 -0.22
N PRO A 85 -2.27 14.51 -1.27
CA PRO A 85 -1.91 15.69 -2.04
C PRO A 85 -3.18 16.36 -2.61
N LYS A 86 -3.21 17.68 -2.56
CA LYS A 86 -4.25 18.47 -3.24
C LYS A 86 -3.95 18.51 -4.74
N PRO A 87 -4.96 18.71 -5.62
CA PRO A 87 -4.76 18.69 -7.08
C PRO A 87 -3.62 19.58 -7.59
N ASP A 88 -3.45 20.77 -6.99
CA ASP A 88 -2.43 21.74 -7.39
C ASP A 88 -1.18 21.75 -6.48
N ALA A 89 -1.10 20.81 -5.55
CA ALA A 89 0.04 20.69 -4.65
C ALA A 89 1.12 19.77 -5.23
N PRO A 90 2.40 20.00 -4.93
CA PRO A 90 3.44 19.05 -5.29
C PRO A 90 3.14 17.68 -4.66
N VAL A 91 3.49 16.62 -5.40
CA VAL A 91 3.51 15.25 -4.86
C VAL A 91 4.47 15.16 -3.68
N TRP A 92 4.31 14.12 -2.86
CA TRP A 92 5.18 13.94 -1.71
C TRP A 92 6.60 13.55 -2.14
N SER A 93 7.58 14.20 -1.53
CA SER A 93 9.00 13.86 -1.62
C SER A 93 9.37 12.71 -0.68
N LYS A 94 10.61 12.22 -0.78
CA LYS A 94 11.17 11.20 0.13
C LYS A 94 10.99 11.55 1.61
N THR A 95 11.18 12.82 1.99
CA THR A 95 11.17 13.30 3.38
C THR A 95 9.80 13.76 3.87
N SER A 96 8.76 13.69 3.02
CA SER A 96 7.41 14.13 3.39
C SER A 96 6.81 13.25 4.49
N SER A 97 6.47 13.86 5.62
CA SER A 97 5.84 13.14 6.75
C SER A 97 4.48 12.54 6.37
N SER A 98 3.72 13.19 5.49
CA SER A 98 2.47 12.66 4.94
C SER A 98 2.67 11.37 4.13
N ARG A 99 3.78 11.24 3.39
CA ARG A 99 4.12 10.00 2.67
C ARG A 99 4.38 8.85 3.65
N VAL A 100 5.21 9.10 4.66
CA VAL A 100 5.55 8.11 5.67
C VAL A 100 4.29 7.70 6.44
N LEU A 101 3.44 8.65 6.82
CA LEU A 101 2.16 8.39 7.48
C LEU A 101 1.23 7.57 6.57
N PHE A 102 1.10 7.93 5.29
CA PHE A 102 0.26 7.21 4.33
C PHE A 102 0.68 5.75 4.16
N ASP A 103 1.98 5.49 3.96
CA ASP A 103 2.52 4.13 3.86
C ASP A 103 2.19 3.33 5.13
N SER A 104 2.44 3.91 6.30
CA SER A 104 2.13 3.35 7.61
C SER A 104 0.65 2.97 7.78
N LEU A 105 -0.26 3.86 7.38
CA LEU A 105 -1.70 3.64 7.46
C LEU A 105 -2.14 2.53 6.54
N CYS A 106 -1.67 2.54 5.29
CA CYS A 106 -2.05 1.54 4.30
C CYS A 106 -1.63 0.14 4.75
N ARG A 107 -0.41 -0.01 5.28
CA ARG A 107 0.13 -1.28 5.78
C ARG A 107 -0.58 -1.81 7.03
N ARG A 108 -1.10 -0.94 7.89
CA ARG A 108 -1.74 -1.33 9.16
C ARG A 108 -3.26 -1.34 9.14
N GLY A 109 -3.89 -0.67 8.17
CA GLY A 109 -5.33 -0.50 8.13
C GLY A 109 -6.12 -1.74 7.69
N GLY A 110 -5.44 -2.83 7.30
CA GLY A 110 -6.08 -4.11 6.98
C GLY A 110 -7.24 -3.96 5.99
N ARG A 111 -8.39 -4.49 6.36
CA ARG A 111 -9.62 -4.40 5.57
C ARG A 111 -10.12 -2.97 5.38
N ALA A 112 -9.88 -2.05 6.32
CA ALA A 112 -10.23 -0.65 6.14
C ALA A 112 -9.45 -0.02 4.98
N THR A 113 -8.17 -0.37 4.82
CA THR A 113 -7.36 0.05 3.66
C THR A 113 -7.95 -0.54 2.38
N ALA A 114 -8.32 -1.82 2.39
CA ALA A 114 -8.92 -2.48 1.23
C ALA A 114 -10.20 -1.76 0.76
N ASP A 115 -11.09 -1.38 1.68
CA ASP A 115 -12.33 -0.64 1.34
C ASP A 115 -12.04 0.76 0.72
N GLN A 116 -10.84 1.31 0.94
CA GLN A 116 -10.41 2.62 0.44
C GLN A 116 -9.52 2.54 -0.81
N MET A 117 -9.40 1.38 -1.46
CA MET A 117 -8.53 1.22 -2.65
C MET A 117 -8.82 2.21 -3.79
N HIS A 118 -10.08 2.60 -3.96
CA HIS A 118 -10.48 3.62 -4.94
C HIS A 118 -9.85 5.01 -4.69
N VAL A 119 -9.43 5.31 -3.45
CA VAL A 119 -8.68 6.53 -3.09
C VAL A 119 -7.18 6.26 -3.02
N VAL A 120 -6.78 5.10 -2.50
CA VAL A 120 -5.37 4.74 -2.31
C VAL A 120 -4.65 4.56 -3.64
N VAL A 121 -5.23 3.84 -4.61
CA VAL A 121 -4.57 3.55 -5.89
C VAL A 121 -4.23 4.82 -6.67
N PRO A 122 -5.13 5.80 -6.86
CA PRO A 122 -4.76 7.06 -7.52
C PRO A 122 -3.60 7.80 -6.85
N ILE A 123 -3.53 7.78 -5.51
CA ILE A 123 -2.41 8.38 -4.77
C ILE A 123 -1.11 7.62 -5.10
N VAL A 124 -1.13 6.29 -5.05
CA VAL A 124 0.04 5.46 -5.39
C VAL A 124 0.52 5.76 -6.81
N LEU A 125 -0.39 5.72 -7.80
CA LEU A 125 -0.06 5.93 -9.21
C LEU A 125 0.53 7.33 -9.48
N ALA A 126 -0.02 8.37 -8.86
CA ALA A 126 0.54 9.73 -8.98
C ALA A 126 2.01 9.80 -8.51
N HIS A 127 2.39 8.99 -7.53
CA HIS A 127 3.76 8.95 -7.02
C HIS A 127 4.69 8.02 -7.80
N LEU A 128 4.16 7.17 -8.68
CA LEU A 128 4.95 6.36 -9.61
C LEU A 128 5.41 7.12 -10.85
N ALA A 129 4.90 8.33 -11.11
CA ALA A 129 5.25 9.10 -12.31
C ALA A 129 6.78 9.26 -12.49
N PRO A 130 7.30 9.15 -13.73
CA PRO A 130 8.75 9.17 -13.99
C PRO A 130 9.42 10.50 -13.61
N SER A 131 8.65 11.58 -13.53
CA SER A 131 9.10 12.90 -13.07
C SER A 131 9.45 12.97 -11.57
N ASN A 132 8.99 11.99 -10.78
CA ASN A 132 9.23 11.97 -9.33
C ASN A 132 10.63 11.46 -9.01
N GLU A 133 11.09 11.62 -7.77
CA GLU A 133 12.38 11.06 -7.35
C GLU A 133 12.35 9.52 -7.37
N PRO A 134 13.43 8.83 -7.78
CA PRO A 134 13.49 7.36 -7.78
C PRO A 134 13.13 6.74 -6.43
N ASP A 135 13.58 7.34 -5.32
CA ASP A 135 13.27 6.88 -3.96
C ASP A 135 11.77 6.94 -3.64
N VAL A 136 11.06 7.94 -4.18
CA VAL A 136 9.60 8.04 -4.04
C VAL A 136 8.94 6.91 -4.80
N ARG A 137 9.29 6.71 -6.08
CA ARG A 137 8.74 5.62 -6.91
C ARG A 137 8.99 4.25 -6.27
N LEU A 138 10.21 4.00 -5.82
CA LEU A 138 10.60 2.78 -5.12
C LEU A 138 9.73 2.54 -3.87
N SER A 139 9.56 3.56 -3.03
CA SER A 139 8.75 3.43 -1.81
C SER A 139 7.28 3.10 -2.10
N PHE A 140 6.73 3.65 -3.17
CA PHE A 140 5.35 3.41 -3.56
C PHE A 140 5.15 2.07 -4.29
N LEU A 141 6.14 1.58 -5.03
CA LEU A 141 6.14 0.21 -5.54
C LEU A 141 6.17 -0.79 -4.39
N ALA A 142 7.07 -0.60 -3.42
CA ALA A 142 7.16 -1.48 -2.24
C ALA A 142 5.86 -1.45 -1.39
N LEU A 143 5.18 -0.30 -1.32
CA LEU A 143 3.84 -0.21 -0.73
C LEU A 143 2.84 -1.02 -1.55
N LEU A 144 2.77 -0.77 -2.86
CA LEU A 144 1.84 -1.45 -3.75
C LEU A 144 2.00 -2.96 -3.73
N GLU A 145 3.23 -3.47 -3.76
CA GLU A 145 3.53 -4.90 -3.62
C GLU A 145 2.95 -5.47 -2.32
N THR A 146 3.15 -4.77 -1.20
CA THR A 146 2.62 -5.22 0.11
C THR A 146 1.09 -5.23 0.11
N LEU A 147 0.47 -4.24 -0.52
CA LEU A 147 -0.99 -4.18 -0.62
C LEU A 147 -1.51 -5.33 -1.48
N LEU A 148 -0.90 -5.58 -2.64
CA LEU A 148 -1.29 -6.66 -3.54
C LEU A 148 -1.08 -8.06 -2.96
N GLY A 149 -0.07 -8.23 -2.11
CA GLY A 149 0.19 -9.49 -1.40
C GLY A 149 -0.82 -9.82 -0.29
N ASN A 150 -1.79 -8.93 -0.02
CA ASN A 150 -2.84 -9.16 0.97
C ASN A 150 -4.14 -9.62 0.29
N ASP A 151 -4.64 -10.81 0.66
CA ASP A 151 -5.84 -11.43 0.06
C ASP A 151 -7.09 -10.52 0.09
N LEU A 152 -7.23 -9.68 1.13
CA LEU A 152 -8.35 -8.75 1.25
C LEU A 152 -8.30 -7.65 0.17
N MET A 153 -7.10 -7.24 -0.22
CA MET A 153 -6.87 -6.17 -1.18
C MET A 153 -6.89 -6.69 -2.61
N ALA A 154 -6.48 -7.95 -2.83
CA ALA A 154 -6.60 -8.65 -4.10
C ALA A 154 -8.06 -8.70 -4.61
N GLN A 155 -9.03 -8.93 -3.71
CA GLN A 155 -10.45 -9.00 -4.06
C GLN A 155 -11.06 -7.64 -4.47
N VAL A 156 -10.60 -6.54 -3.86
CA VAL A 156 -11.07 -5.18 -4.19
C VAL A 156 -10.43 -4.66 -5.49
N GLY A 157 -9.32 -5.28 -5.91
CA GLY A 157 -8.51 -4.85 -7.05
C GLY A 157 -9.15 -5.05 -8.43
N ILE A 158 -10.24 -5.82 -8.59
CA ILE A 158 -10.76 -6.18 -9.93
C ILE A 158 -10.98 -4.97 -10.86
N PRO A 159 -11.69 -3.89 -10.45
CA PRO A 159 -11.83 -2.68 -11.29
C PRO A 159 -10.51 -1.91 -11.48
N LEU A 160 -9.55 -2.09 -10.57
CA LEU A 160 -8.27 -1.38 -10.54
C LEU A 160 -7.17 -2.13 -11.30
N ILE A 161 -7.36 -3.41 -11.61
CA ILE A 161 -6.41 -4.26 -12.37
C ILE A 161 -5.96 -3.53 -13.62
N HIS A 162 -6.90 -2.97 -14.40
CA HIS A 162 -6.62 -2.26 -15.65
C HIS A 162 -5.76 -1.01 -15.46
N MET A 163 -5.85 -0.33 -14.32
CA MET A 163 -4.99 0.81 -14.02
C MET A 163 -3.62 0.37 -13.53
N LEU A 164 -3.56 -0.73 -12.77
CA LEU A 164 -2.34 -1.18 -12.12
C LEU A 164 -1.39 -1.90 -13.08
N TYR A 165 -1.87 -2.84 -13.91
CA TYR A 165 -0.98 -3.66 -14.75
C TYR A 165 -0.10 -2.78 -15.65
N HIS A 166 -0.72 -1.81 -16.32
CA HIS A 166 -0.04 -0.94 -17.28
C HIS A 166 0.93 0.01 -16.57
N GLU A 167 0.55 0.58 -15.42
CA GLU A 167 1.40 1.51 -14.68
C GLU A 167 2.59 0.80 -14.00
N ILE A 168 2.43 -0.45 -13.56
CA ILE A 168 3.55 -1.26 -13.03
C ILE A 168 4.51 -1.62 -14.16
N LEU A 169 4.00 -2.08 -15.32
CA LEU A 169 4.83 -2.46 -16.47
C LEU A 169 5.68 -1.28 -16.97
N LYS A 170 5.14 -0.06 -17.01
CA LYS A 170 5.91 1.15 -17.35
C LYS A 170 7.09 1.44 -16.42
N ARG A 171 7.16 0.81 -15.24
CA ARG A 171 8.28 0.96 -14.31
C ARG A 171 9.38 -0.09 -14.53
N LEU A 172 9.17 -1.08 -15.41
CA LEU A 172 10.25 -1.95 -15.88
C LEU A 172 11.23 -1.19 -16.79
N ASP A 173 10.76 -0.16 -17.50
CA ASP A 173 11.59 0.76 -18.30
C ASP A 173 12.18 1.93 -17.50
N ASP A 174 12.17 1.84 -16.16
CA ASP A 174 12.67 2.94 -15.33
C ASP A 174 14.19 3.09 -15.44
N SER A 175 14.69 4.33 -15.45
CA SER A 175 16.13 4.60 -15.53
C SER A 175 16.91 4.18 -14.27
N ASN A 176 16.23 3.81 -13.19
CA ASN A 176 16.83 3.37 -11.93
C ASN A 176 16.62 1.87 -11.70
N ASP A 177 17.71 1.12 -11.55
CA ASP A 177 17.70 -0.34 -11.40
C ASP A 177 16.87 -0.83 -10.20
N LEU A 178 16.93 -0.13 -9.06
CA LEU A 178 16.15 -0.53 -7.88
C LEU A 178 14.65 -0.37 -8.14
N VAL A 179 14.25 0.66 -8.89
CA VAL A 179 12.85 0.86 -9.29
C VAL A 179 12.41 -0.26 -10.26
N ARG A 180 13.24 -0.62 -11.23
CA ARG A 180 12.96 -1.74 -12.16
C ARG A 180 12.77 -3.07 -11.41
N LYS A 181 13.66 -3.39 -10.48
CA LYS A 181 13.54 -4.59 -9.62
C LYS A 181 12.28 -4.59 -8.79
N ALA A 182 11.98 -3.47 -8.14
CA ALA A 182 10.77 -3.33 -7.34
C ALA A 182 9.51 -3.45 -8.21
N ALA A 183 9.52 -2.92 -9.45
CA ALA A 183 8.43 -3.06 -10.40
C ALA A 183 8.23 -4.52 -10.81
N CYS A 184 9.31 -5.26 -11.08
CA CYS A 184 9.27 -6.69 -11.36
C CYS A 184 8.65 -7.48 -10.20
N ALA A 185 9.13 -7.27 -8.97
CA ALA A 185 8.59 -7.92 -7.77
C ALA A 185 7.10 -7.58 -7.54
N THR A 186 6.74 -6.30 -7.69
CA THR A 186 5.35 -5.82 -7.60
C THR A 186 4.47 -6.49 -8.65
N TYR A 187 4.96 -6.63 -9.89
CA TYR A 187 4.22 -7.26 -10.98
C TYR A 187 4.02 -8.76 -10.78
N ILE A 188 5.03 -9.46 -10.28
CA ILE A 188 4.92 -10.87 -9.88
C ILE A 188 3.84 -11.04 -8.81
N THR A 189 3.84 -10.19 -7.79
CA THR A 189 2.83 -10.22 -6.72
C THR A 189 1.44 -9.89 -7.27
N PHE A 190 1.33 -8.89 -8.16
CA PHE A 190 0.10 -8.56 -8.86
C PHE A 190 -0.49 -9.76 -9.61
N LEU A 191 0.33 -10.49 -10.37
CA LEU A 191 -0.10 -11.65 -11.14
C LEU A 191 -0.60 -12.80 -10.25
N ARG A 192 0.07 -13.01 -9.11
CA ARG A 192 -0.35 -14.04 -8.14
C ARG A 192 -1.67 -13.70 -7.47
N ALA A 193 -1.92 -12.42 -7.22
CA ALA A 193 -3.11 -11.94 -6.52
C ALA A 193 -4.34 -11.79 -7.43
N ALA A 194 -4.15 -11.35 -8.67
CA ALA A 194 -5.26 -11.07 -9.59
C ALA A 194 -5.88 -12.36 -10.17
N PRO A 195 -7.23 -12.43 -10.31
CA PRO A 195 -7.86 -13.62 -10.87
C PRO A 195 -7.43 -13.84 -12.33
N ARG A 196 -7.08 -15.08 -12.66
CA ARG A 196 -6.55 -15.47 -13.98
C ARG A 196 -7.47 -15.08 -15.15
N SER A 197 -8.77 -14.99 -14.92
CA SER A 197 -9.76 -14.58 -15.93
C SER A 197 -9.54 -13.16 -16.47
N HIS A 198 -8.82 -12.29 -15.75
CA HIS A 198 -8.54 -10.92 -16.17
C HIS A 198 -7.35 -10.80 -17.14
N PHE A 199 -6.48 -11.81 -17.23
CA PHE A 199 -5.33 -11.79 -18.13
C PHE A 199 -5.69 -12.47 -19.46
N ARG A 200 -6.50 -11.80 -20.27
CA ARG A 200 -6.94 -12.27 -21.59
C ARG A 200 -6.92 -11.13 -22.62
N GLY A 201 -6.77 -11.48 -23.90
CA GLY A 201 -6.71 -10.53 -25.01
C GLY A 201 -5.60 -9.48 -24.83
N THR A 202 -5.95 -8.21 -25.00
CA THR A 202 -5.00 -7.09 -24.99
C THR A 202 -4.16 -6.98 -23.72
N ILE A 203 -4.67 -7.38 -22.54
CA ILE A 203 -3.90 -7.33 -21.30
C ILE A 203 -2.73 -8.31 -21.37
N ILE A 204 -2.99 -9.56 -21.76
CA ILE A 204 -1.93 -10.58 -21.81
C ILE A 204 -0.94 -10.27 -22.93
N GLU A 205 -1.44 -9.85 -24.11
CA GLU A 205 -0.60 -9.44 -25.25
C GLU A 205 0.35 -8.31 -24.86
N TYR A 206 -0.17 -7.19 -24.34
CA TYR A 206 0.65 -6.06 -23.89
C TYR A 206 1.63 -6.47 -22.78
N SER A 207 1.18 -7.32 -21.84
CA SER A 207 2.05 -7.79 -20.76
C SER A 207 3.21 -8.60 -21.30
N MET A 208 2.97 -9.50 -22.27
CA MET A 208 4.03 -10.31 -22.87
C MET A 208 4.99 -9.44 -23.68
N ASP A 209 4.48 -8.53 -24.49
CA ASP A 209 5.30 -7.61 -25.28
C ASP A 209 6.22 -6.77 -24.39
N ALA A 210 5.67 -6.19 -23.31
CA ALA A 210 6.47 -5.42 -22.35
C ALA A 210 7.53 -6.28 -21.64
N LEU A 211 7.19 -7.52 -21.28
CA LEU A 211 8.09 -8.42 -20.57
C LEU A 211 9.20 -8.99 -21.46
N PHE A 212 8.92 -9.23 -22.75
CA PHE A 212 9.88 -9.80 -23.68
C PHE A 212 11.09 -8.89 -23.95
N VAL A 213 10.90 -7.57 -23.86
CA VAL A 213 11.99 -6.59 -23.99
C VAL A 213 13.04 -6.72 -22.88
N HIS A 214 12.71 -7.36 -21.76
CA HIS A 214 13.59 -7.51 -20.60
C HIS A 214 14.12 -8.94 -20.40
N LEU A 215 13.94 -9.83 -21.38
CA LEU A 215 14.44 -11.22 -21.31
C LEU A 215 15.97 -11.31 -21.37
N ASP A 216 16.61 -10.35 -22.04
CA ASP A 216 18.05 -10.20 -22.17
C ASP A 216 18.63 -9.13 -21.24
N ASP A 217 17.85 -8.64 -20.25
CA ASP A 217 18.37 -7.67 -19.29
C ASP A 217 19.57 -8.26 -18.53
N SER A 218 20.62 -7.45 -18.41
CA SER A 218 21.87 -7.81 -17.73
C SER A 218 21.70 -8.09 -16.24
N ASP A 219 20.63 -7.55 -15.62
CA ASP A 219 20.34 -7.75 -14.22
C ASP A 219 19.42 -8.98 -14.04
N PRO A 220 19.84 -10.05 -13.35
CA PRO A 220 19.07 -11.29 -13.25
C PRO A 220 17.76 -11.15 -12.45
N ASP A 221 17.61 -10.10 -11.63
CA ASP A 221 16.34 -9.83 -10.93
C ASP A 221 15.31 -9.15 -11.86
N VAL A 222 15.80 -8.43 -12.86
CA VAL A 222 14.98 -7.82 -13.93
C VAL A 222 14.78 -8.81 -15.06
N GLN A 223 15.76 -9.68 -15.33
CA GLN A 223 15.70 -10.75 -16.30
C GLN A 223 14.48 -11.62 -16.00
N VAL A 224 13.47 -11.48 -16.88
CA VAL A 224 12.07 -11.82 -16.61
C VAL A 224 11.80 -13.33 -16.54
N GLU A 225 12.83 -14.17 -16.46
CA GLU A 225 12.75 -15.63 -16.43
C GLU A 225 11.80 -16.14 -15.33
N ARG A 226 11.82 -15.55 -14.13
CA ARG A 226 10.88 -15.89 -13.04
C ARG A 226 9.44 -15.51 -13.35
N THR A 227 9.21 -14.37 -14.01
CA THR A 227 7.86 -13.91 -14.38
C THR A 227 7.29 -14.73 -15.52
N CYS A 228 8.10 -15.07 -16.53
CA CYS A 228 7.72 -15.98 -17.61
C CYS A 228 7.31 -17.36 -17.07
N SER A 229 8.00 -17.88 -16.05
CA SER A 229 7.61 -19.16 -15.42
C SER A 229 6.21 -19.12 -14.78
N LEU A 230 5.83 -17.97 -14.17
CA LEU A 230 4.48 -17.76 -13.65
C LEU A 230 3.44 -17.71 -14.78
N TYR A 231 3.79 -17.10 -15.92
CA TYR A 231 2.99 -17.12 -17.16
C TYR A 231 2.85 -18.48 -17.82
N CYS A 232 3.89 -19.29 -17.85
CA CYS A 232 3.79 -20.69 -18.28
C CYS A 232 2.88 -21.50 -17.34
N GLY A 233 2.79 -21.15 -16.05
CA GLY A 233 1.77 -21.68 -15.13
C GLY A 233 0.37 -21.06 -15.28
N PHE A 234 0.23 -19.93 -15.99
CA PHE A 234 -1.05 -19.29 -16.36
C PHE A 234 -1.64 -19.90 -17.65
N HIS A 235 -0.85 -20.59 -18.47
CA HIS A 235 -1.31 -21.39 -19.61
C HIS A 235 -1.20 -22.87 -19.30
N ASP A 236 -2.35 -23.52 -19.09
CA ASP A 236 -2.43 -24.97 -19.30
C ASP A 236 -2.09 -25.22 -20.79
N PRO A 237 -1.06 -26.02 -21.14
CA PRO A 237 -0.60 -26.16 -22.53
C PRO A 237 -1.65 -26.70 -23.51
N ILE A 238 -2.82 -27.12 -23.03
CA ILE A 238 -3.78 -27.92 -23.81
C ILE A 238 -4.79 -27.05 -24.60
N HIS A 239 -5.01 -25.78 -24.26
CA HIS A 239 -6.12 -25.00 -24.85
C HIS A 239 -5.75 -23.86 -25.81
N VAL A 240 -4.47 -23.53 -25.99
CA VAL A 240 -4.07 -22.37 -26.82
C VAL A 240 -3.98 -22.72 -28.31
N PHE A 241 -3.90 -24.00 -28.66
CA PHE A 241 -3.77 -24.46 -30.05
C PHE A 241 -5.04 -25.04 -30.68
N GLN A 242 -6.23 -24.83 -30.09
CA GLN A 242 -7.48 -25.41 -30.62
C GLN A 242 -8.47 -24.42 -31.26
N THR A 243 -8.10 -23.17 -31.49
CA THR A 243 -8.92 -22.28 -32.33
C THR A 243 -8.07 -21.53 -33.33
N SER A 244 -7.83 -22.19 -34.47
CA SER A 244 -7.62 -21.61 -35.80
C SER A 244 -8.15 -22.61 -36.81
#